data_AF-A0A399E5E5-F1
#
_entry.id   AF-A0A399E5E5-F1
#
_cell.length_a   1.000
_cell.length_b   1.000
_cell.length_c   1.000
_cell.angle_alpha   90.00
_cell.angle_beta   90.00
_cell.angle_gamma   90.00
#
_symmetry.space_group_name_H-M   'P 1'
#
loop_
_entity.id
_entity.type
_entity.pdbx_description
1 polymer ?
#
loop_
_entity_poly.entity_id
_entity_poly.type
_entity_poly.pdbx_seq_one_letter_code
_entity_poly.pdbx_strand_id
1 'polypeptide(L)' 'MNPKPPQVYVLRIWYEPSPEGEVWRASVSQGEERHYFAELQELARFLQGQFPEQTPTLHLEDVS' A
#
# COMPACT_ATOMS: atom_id res chain seq x y z
N MET A 1 16.26 18.36 -16.72
CA MET A 1 15.30 17.23 -16.65
C MET A 1 13.97 17.81 -16.22
N ASN A 2 12.87 17.49 -16.90
CA ASN A 2 11.55 17.86 -16.41
C ASN A 2 11.23 17.00 -15.17
N PRO A 3 10.67 17.56 -14.10
CA PRO A 3 10.22 16.76 -12.96
C PRO A 3 9.15 15.78 -13.44
N LYS A 4 9.24 14.53 -12.98
CA LYS A 4 8.18 13.55 -13.23
C LYS A 4 6.88 14.11 -12.64
N PRO A 5 5.75 14.05 -13.36
CA PRO A 5 4.48 14.51 -12.82
C PRO A 5 4.15 13.76 -11.52
N PRO A 6 3.47 14.41 -10.56
CA PRO A 6 3.09 13.78 -9.31
C PRO A 6 2.24 12.55 -9.60
N GLN A 7 2.57 11.44 -8.94
CA GLN A 7 1.80 10.20 -9.02
C GLN A 7 0.84 10.14 -7.84
N VAL A 8 -0.44 9.91 -8.12
CA VAL A 8 -1.49 9.77 -7.10
C VAL A 8 -1.91 8.31 -7.05
N TYR A 9 -1.89 7.75 -5.84
CA TYR A 9 -2.37 6.40 -5.56
C TYR A 9 -3.58 6.48 -4.63
N VAL A 10 -4.63 5.72 -4.92
CA VAL A 10 -5.80 5.59 -4.05
C VAL A 10 -5.76 4.23 -3.36
N LEU A 11 -5.54 4.23 -2.05
CA LEU A 11 -5.61 3.04 -1.22
C LEU A 11 -7.03 2.90 -0.63
N ARG A 12 -7.66 1.76 -0.86
CA ARG A 12 -8.90 1.37 -0.22
C ARG A 12 -8.62 0.15 0.66
N ILE A 13 -9.03 0.22 1.92
CA ILE A 13 -9.02 -0.90 2.86
C ILE A 13 -10.46 -1.13 3.29
N TRP A 14 -10.92 -2.38 3.25
CA TRP A 14 -12.26 -2.74 3.70
C TRP A 14 -12.26 -4.07 4.41
N TYR A 15 -13.25 -4.19 5.28
CA TYR A 15 -13.59 -5.42 5.96
C TYR A 15 -14.54 -6.24 5.07
N GLU A 16 -14.21 -7.50 4.83
CA GLU A 16 -14.99 -8.42 4.02
C GLU A 16 -15.41 -9.62 4.88
N PRO A 17 -16.71 -9.77 5.19
CA PRO A 17 -17.22 -10.97 5.84
C PRO A 17 -17.06 -12.18 4.91
N SER A 18 -16.39 -13.24 5.36
CA SER A 18 -16.32 -14.51 4.63
C SER A 18 -16.90 -15.66 5.46
N PRO A 19 -17.39 -16.74 4.81
CA PRO A 19 -17.83 -17.94 5.52
C PRO A 19 -16.71 -18.62 6.33
N GLU A 20 -15.45 -18.41 5.93
CA GLU A 20 -14.27 -18.95 6.63
C GLU A 20 -13.75 -18.04 7.74
N GLY A 21 -14.26 -16.80 7.84
CA GLY A 21 -13.90 -15.86 8.89
C GLY A 21 -13.90 -14.40 8.45
N GLU A 22 -13.33 -13.59 9.33
CA GLU A 22 -13.19 -12.15 9.20
C GLU A 22 -11.94 -11.82 8.38
N VAL A 23 -12.08 -11.20 7.19
CA VAL A 23 -10.89 -10.89 6.37
C VAL A 23 -10.82 -9.41 5.98
N TRP A 24 -9.64 -8.82 6.18
CA TRP A 24 -9.33 -7.49 5.68
C TRP A 24 -8.79 -7.58 4.26
N ARG A 25 -9.30 -6.70 3.39
CA ARG A 25 -8.88 -6.58 2.00
C ARG A 25 -8.34 -5.19 1.74
N ALA A 26 -7.45 -5.11 0.75
CA ALA A 26 -6.98 -3.83 0.27
C ALA A 26 -6.93 -3.79 -1.26
N SER A 27 -7.02 -2.59 -1.80
CA SER A 27 -6.73 -2.32 -3.21
C SER A 27 -6.02 -1.00 -3.37
N VAL A 28 -5.05 -0.94 -4.28
CA VAL A 28 -4.40 0.31 -4.71
C VAL A 28 -4.78 0.58 -6.15
N SER A 29 -5.23 1.80 -6.45
CA SER A 29 -5.51 2.25 -7.81
C SER A 29 -4.57 3.38 -8.23
N GLN A 30 -4.14 3.38 -9.49
CA GLN A 30 -3.39 4.45 -10.16
C GLN A 30 -4.03 4.72 -11.52
N GLY A 31 -4.84 5.78 -11.62
CA GLY A 31 -5.67 6.00 -12.80
C GLY A 31 -6.66 4.85 -13.01
N GLU A 32 -6.59 4.19 -14.15
CA GLU A 32 -7.45 3.04 -14.50
C GLU A 32 -6.92 1.70 -13.98
N GLU A 33 -5.64 1.63 -13.63
CA GLU A 33 -5.03 0.40 -13.11
C GLU A 33 -5.39 0.18 -11.64
N ARG A 34 -5.70 -1.07 -11.27
CA ARG A 34 -6.06 -1.47 -9.91
C ARG A 34 -5.46 -2.81 -9.52
N HIS A 35 -4.82 -2.84 -8.36
CA HIS A 35 -4.25 -4.03 -7.74
C HIS A 35 -5.00 -4.37 -6.45
N TYR A 36 -5.25 -5.66 -6.22
CA TYR A 36 -5.95 -6.17 -5.03
C TYR A 36 -4.98 -6.99 -4.18
N PHE A 37 -5.15 -6.93 -2.87
CA PHE A 37 -4.30 -7.58 -1.89
C PHE A 37 -5.16 -8.26 -0.83
N ALA A 38 -4.84 -9.52 -0.55
CA ALA A 38 -5.44 -10.29 0.53
C ALA A 38 -4.64 -10.15 1.84
N GLU A 39 -3.34 -9.87 1.74
CA GLU A 39 -2.42 -9.81 2.87
C GLU A 39 -1.70 -8.45 2.95
N LEU A 40 -1.50 -7.96 4.19
CA LEU A 40 -0.86 -6.66 4.44
C LEU A 40 0.59 -6.62 3.91
N GLN A 41 1.32 -7.72 3.99
CA GLN A 41 2.73 -7.78 3.56
C GLN A 41 2.85 -7.64 2.04
N GLU A 42 1.87 -8.12 1.27
CA GLU A 42 1.84 -7.98 -0.19
C GLU A 42 1.59 -6.53 -0.59
N LEU A 43 0.62 -5.87 0.07
CA LEU A 43 0.36 -4.44 -0.10
C LEU A 43 1.60 -3.60 0.22
N ALA A 44 2.25 -3.86 1.37
CA ALA A 44 3.43 -3.12 1.80
C ALA A 44 4.58 -3.26 0.79
N ARG A 45 4.83 -4.48 0.30
CA ARG A 45 5.86 -4.73 -0.71
C ARG A 45 5.54 -4.03 -2.03
N PHE A 46 4.28 -4.03 -2.46
CA PHE A 46 3.85 -3.31 -3.65
C PHE A 46 4.13 -1.81 -3.51
N LEU A 47 3.71 -1.19 -2.41
CA LEU A 47 3.89 0.24 -2.17
C LEU A 47 5.38 0.61 -2.07
N GLN A 48 6.19 -0.17 -1.37
CA GLN A 48 7.65 0.05 -1.30
C GLN A 48 8.30 0.07 -2.69
N GLY A 49 7.87 -0.82 -3.60
CA GLY A 49 8.34 -0.84 -4.98
C GLY A 49 7.97 0.42 -5.80
N GLN A 50 6.92 1.15 -5.41
CA GLN A 50 6.53 2.40 -6.07
C GLN A 50 7.35 3.62 -5.62
N PHE A 51 8.00 3.54 -4.46
CA PHE A 51 8.76 4.64 -3.85
C PHE A 51 10.24 4.28 -3.62
N PRO A 52 11.02 3.96 -4.68
CA PRO A 52 12.40 3.47 -4.53
C PRO A 52 13.36 4.49 -3.89
N GLU A 53 13.03 5.79 -3.91
CA GLU A 53 13.88 6.86 -3.33
C GLU A 53 13.42 7.32 -1.93
N GLN A 54 12.36 6.72 -1.36
CA GLN A 54 11.81 7.13 -0.07
C GLN A 54 11.67 5.96 0.89
N THR A 55 12.69 5.11 1.03
CA THR A 55 12.78 4.24 2.21
C THR A 55 12.78 5.15 3.44
N PRO A 56 11.71 5.23 4.24
CA PRO A 56 11.81 5.90 5.51
C PRO A 56 12.77 5.02 6.29
N THR A 57 13.92 5.55 6.71
CA THR A 57 14.57 5.02 7.90
C THR A 57 13.49 5.09 8.98
N LEU A 58 12.86 3.95 9.27
CA LEU A 58 12.02 3.82 10.46
C LEU A 58 13.00 3.99 11.61
N HIS A 59 13.19 5.24 12.03
CA HIS A 59 13.67 5.54 13.35
C HIS A 59 12.57 5.03 14.27
N LEU A 60 12.69 3.76 14.64
CA LEU A 60 12.17 3.26 15.91
C LEU A 60 12.91 4.07 16.96
N GLU A 61 12.44 5.29 17.21
CA GLU A 61 12.79 5.98 18.44
C GLU A 61 12.25 5.10 19.56
N ASP A 62 13.20 4.50 20.27
CA ASP A 62 13.02 3.81 21.53
C ASP A 62 11.99 4.56 22.37
N VAL A 63 10.78 4.01 22.45
CA VAL A 63 9.85 4.40 23.50
C VAL A 63 10.32 3.64 24.73
N SER A 64 11.23 4.29 25.47
CA SER A 64 11.68 3.91 26.80
C SER A 64 10.53 3.96 27.81
#